data_AF-A0A2E7JXP6-F1
#
_entry.id   AF-A0A2E7JXP6-F1
#
_cell.length_a   1.000
_cell.length_b   1.000
_cell.length_c   1.000
_cell.angle_alpha   90.00
_cell.angle_beta   90.00
_cell.angle_gamma   90.00
#
_symmetry.space_group_name_H-M   'P 1'
#
loop_
_entity.id
_entity.type
_entity.pdbx_description
1 polymer ?
#
loop_
_entity_poly.entity_id
_entity_poly.type
_entity_poly.pdbx_seq_one_letter_code
_entity_poly.pdbx_strand_id
1 'polypeptide(L)'
;MKNSAKLLLEFSIILGIFTLITTYIVSTASGRVAPFIPIISEMPFSEPEESIFSTGLGISLFGTFLIIQVLYRLFQPLAKNLGDFYVKGARISWIAATVGSICGIITVSFNWKEFPVLHGITAFTLFTTYLVTSTFSYDLMRKNNLDNNIRKYALVAGWFFYIMMAVFSVLDNLDMLEEKDDFFHRMENPPDVNTERSVYLNLTALCEWAMVFSFYLNFSTYREFIKNEKI
;
A
#
# COMPACT_ATOMS: atom_id res chain seq x y z
N MET A 1 -6.35 17.56 -25.78
CA MET A 1 -4.98 17.20 -25.37
C MET A 1 -5.06 15.99 -24.43
N LYS A 2 -4.21 14.97 -24.60
CA LYS A 2 -4.17 13.84 -23.66
C LYS A 2 -3.58 14.33 -22.34
N ASN A 3 -4.29 14.12 -21.22
CA ASN A 3 -3.79 14.47 -19.89
C ASN A 3 -2.83 13.35 -19.42
N SER A 4 -1.53 13.59 -19.55
CA SER A 4 -0.48 12.60 -19.26
C SER A 4 -0.48 12.15 -17.80
N ALA A 5 -0.82 13.04 -16.86
CA ALA A 5 -0.90 12.69 -15.44
C ALA A 5 -2.06 11.72 -15.18
N LYS A 6 -3.23 11.94 -15.79
CA LYS A 6 -4.34 10.99 -15.68
C LYS A 6 -3.97 9.61 -16.24
N LEU A 7 -3.32 9.57 -17.41
CA LEU A 7 -2.89 8.31 -18.02
C LEU A 7 -1.87 7.58 -17.14
N LEU A 8 -0.91 8.31 -16.56
CA LEU A 8 0.06 7.73 -15.64
C LEU A 8 -0.61 7.20 -14.36
N LEU A 9 -1.60 7.90 -13.80
CA LEU A 9 -2.40 7.42 -12.68
C LEU A 9 -3.10 6.10 -13.02
N GLU A 10 -3.84 6.06 -14.14
CA GLU A 10 -4.56 4.88 -14.60
C GLU A 10 -3.59 3.71 -14.83
N PHE A 11 -2.48 3.96 -15.52
CA PHE A 11 -1.45 2.96 -15.78
C PHE A 11 -0.86 2.40 -14.48
N SER A 12 -0.51 3.27 -13.53
CA SER A 12 0.09 2.85 -12.24
C SER A 12 -0.85 1.95 -11.47
N ILE A 13 -2.15 2.30 -11.40
CA ILE A 13 -3.17 1.50 -10.70
C ILE A 13 -3.38 0.15 -11.41
N ILE A 14 -3.62 0.18 -12.73
CA ILE A 14 -3.92 -1.03 -13.50
C ILE A 14 -2.74 -2.00 -13.44
N LEU A 15 -1.51 -1.51 -13.63
CA LEU A 15 -0.32 -2.34 -13.55
C LEU A 15 -0.19 -2.96 -12.16
N GLY A 16 -0.36 -2.17 -11.09
CA GLY A 16 -0.26 -2.66 -9.72
C GLY A 16 -1.24 -3.79 -9.41
N ILE A 17 -2.52 -3.57 -9.72
CA ILE A 17 -3.57 -4.59 -9.53
C ILE A 17 -3.31 -5.83 -10.40
N PHE A 18 -2.94 -5.63 -11.67
CA PHE A 18 -2.66 -6.74 -12.59
C PHE A 18 -1.48 -7.58 -12.11
N THR A 19 -0.41 -6.95 -11.62
CA THR A 19 0.74 -7.64 -11.04
C THR A 19 0.33 -8.46 -9.82
N LEU A 20 -0.41 -7.89 -8.87
CA LEU A 20 -0.88 -8.62 -7.68
C LEU A 20 -1.71 -9.85 -8.04
N ILE A 21 -2.66 -9.71 -8.97
CA ILE A 21 -3.52 -10.81 -9.42
C ILE A 21 -2.68 -11.89 -10.13
N THR A 22 -1.78 -11.48 -11.01
CA THR A 22 -0.93 -12.42 -11.77
C THR A 22 -0.02 -13.20 -10.83
N THR A 23 0.69 -12.51 -9.93
CA THR A 23 1.56 -13.16 -8.94
C THR A 23 0.76 -14.08 -8.03
N TYR A 24 -0.43 -13.68 -7.56
CA TYR A 24 -1.31 -14.54 -6.78
C TYR A 24 -1.68 -15.83 -7.52
N ILE A 25 -2.13 -15.73 -8.78
CA ILE A 25 -2.53 -16.89 -9.58
C ILE A 25 -1.34 -17.84 -9.78
N VAL A 26 -0.16 -17.31 -10.14
CA VAL A 26 1.03 -18.14 -10.37
C VAL A 26 1.50 -18.81 -9.07
N SER A 27 1.54 -18.07 -7.96
CA SER A 27 1.99 -18.58 -6.65
C SER A 27 1.06 -19.68 -6.12
N THR A 28 -0.25 -19.47 -6.21
CA THR A 28 -1.25 -20.42 -5.69
C THR A 28 -1.37 -21.65 -6.59
N ALA A 29 -1.37 -21.47 -7.92
CA ALA A 29 -1.45 -22.60 -8.86
C ALA A 29 -0.21 -23.49 -8.83
N SER A 30 0.96 -22.92 -8.49
CA SER A 30 2.21 -23.68 -8.30
C SER A 30 2.32 -24.34 -6.93
N GLY A 31 1.37 -24.11 -6.01
CA GLY A 31 1.40 -24.65 -4.65
C GLY A 31 2.59 -24.16 -3.83
N ARG A 32 3.08 -22.94 -4.10
CA ARG A 32 4.24 -22.33 -3.42
C ARG A 32 3.89 -21.40 -2.28
N VAL A 33 2.62 -21.09 -2.13
CA VAL A 33 2.06 -20.28 -1.03
C VAL A 33 0.74 -20.90 -0.57
N ALA A 34 0.19 -20.37 0.52
CA ALA A 34 -1.10 -20.80 1.02
C ALA A 34 -2.20 -20.70 -0.05
N PRO A 35 -3.05 -21.72 -0.22
CA PRO A 35 -4.07 -21.75 -1.28
C PRO A 35 -5.24 -20.78 -1.03
N PHE A 36 -5.45 -20.36 0.22
CA PHE A 36 -6.51 -19.42 0.59
C PHE A 36 -5.91 -18.18 1.25
N ILE A 37 -5.83 -17.09 0.48
CA ILE A 37 -5.33 -15.76 0.88
C ILE A 37 -3.92 -15.84 1.52
N PRO A 38 -2.86 -16.05 0.72
CA PRO A 38 -1.49 -15.93 1.21
C PRO A 38 -1.21 -14.48 1.60
N ILE A 39 -0.23 -14.26 2.47
CA ILE A 39 0.29 -12.90 2.70
C ILE A 39 0.92 -12.44 1.38
N ILE A 40 0.69 -11.19 0.98
CA ILE A 40 1.18 -10.65 -0.30
C ILE A 40 2.70 -10.77 -0.38
N SER A 41 3.39 -10.52 0.73
CA SER A 41 4.84 -10.62 0.83
C SER A 41 5.39 -12.05 0.76
N GLU A 42 4.56 -13.10 0.86
CA GLU A 42 4.95 -14.50 0.61
C GLU A 42 5.02 -14.84 -0.89
N MET A 43 4.21 -14.15 -1.71
CA MET A 43 4.12 -14.43 -3.15
C MET A 43 5.46 -14.31 -3.92
N PRO A 44 6.36 -13.36 -3.61
CA PRO A 44 7.66 -13.23 -4.28
C PRO A 44 8.79 -14.09 -3.68
N PHE A 45 8.50 -15.22 -3.03
CA PHE A 45 9.56 -16.09 -2.45
C PHE A 45 10.26 -17.02 -3.44
N SER A 46 9.84 -17.00 -4.70
CA SER A 46 10.37 -17.88 -5.76
C SER A 46 10.24 -17.24 -7.13
N GLU A 47 11.07 -17.68 -8.07
CA GLU A 47 10.94 -17.31 -9.48
C GLU A 47 9.91 -18.19 -10.22
N PRO A 48 9.17 -17.65 -11.21
CA PRO A 48 9.25 -16.30 -11.77
C PRO A 48 8.46 -15.21 -11.01
N GLU A 49 7.77 -15.56 -9.93
CA GLU A 49 6.86 -14.67 -9.20
C GLU A 49 7.57 -13.45 -8.62
N GLU A 50 8.76 -13.65 -8.06
CA GLU A 50 9.62 -12.59 -7.54
C GLU A 50 9.92 -11.53 -8.61
N SER A 51 10.36 -11.95 -9.79
CA SER A 51 10.64 -11.03 -10.90
C SER A 51 9.40 -10.28 -11.36
N ILE A 52 8.25 -10.96 -11.49
CA ILE A 52 6.97 -10.35 -11.91
C ILE A 52 6.50 -9.34 -10.86
N PHE A 53 6.51 -9.75 -9.59
CA PHE A 53 6.06 -8.96 -8.45
C PHE A 53 6.89 -7.69 -8.30
N SER A 54 8.22 -7.85 -8.20
CA SER A 54 9.15 -6.75 -7.97
C SER A 54 9.13 -5.75 -9.11
N THR A 55 9.18 -6.24 -10.36
CA THR A 55 9.19 -5.36 -11.54
C THR A 55 7.86 -4.63 -11.70
N GLY A 56 6.75 -5.37 -11.66
CA GLY A 56 5.42 -4.81 -11.89
C GLY A 56 5.00 -3.80 -10.82
N LEU A 57 5.16 -4.15 -9.54
CA LEU A 57 4.87 -3.24 -8.44
C LEU A 57 5.88 -2.11 -8.34
N GLY A 58 7.16 -2.36 -8.63
CA GLY A 58 8.18 -1.32 -8.67
C GLY A 58 7.84 -0.22 -9.67
N ILE A 59 7.42 -0.59 -10.90
CA ILE A 59 6.96 0.38 -11.91
C ILE A 59 5.67 1.08 -11.49
N SER A 60 4.70 0.35 -10.93
CA SER A 60 3.44 0.91 -10.41
C SER A 60 3.68 1.97 -9.32
N LEU A 61 4.57 1.68 -8.38
CA LEU A 61 4.92 2.56 -7.26
C LEU A 61 5.80 3.73 -7.71
N PHE A 62 6.67 3.53 -8.70
CA PHE A 62 7.38 4.63 -9.34
C PHE A 62 6.43 5.60 -10.06
N GLY A 63 5.43 5.07 -10.78
CA GLY A 63 4.38 5.89 -11.37
C GLY A 63 3.57 6.65 -10.32
N THR A 64 3.25 6.00 -9.19
CA THR A 64 2.61 6.64 -8.02
C THR A 64 3.46 7.78 -7.44
N PHE A 65 4.77 7.55 -7.28
CA PHE A 65 5.73 8.57 -6.84
C PHE A 65 5.68 9.82 -7.72
N LEU A 66 5.64 9.65 -9.04
CA LEU A 66 5.53 10.77 -9.99
C LEU A 66 4.17 11.49 -9.87
N ILE A 67 3.08 10.75 -9.73
CA ILE A 67 1.74 11.32 -9.54
C ILE A 67 1.64 12.14 -8.26
N ILE A 68 2.29 11.74 -7.17
CA ILE A 68 2.34 12.51 -5.93
C ILE A 68 2.93 13.91 -6.16
N GLN A 69 3.93 14.03 -7.04
CA GLN A 69 4.50 15.33 -7.39
C GLN A 69 3.48 16.23 -8.11
N VAL A 70 2.66 15.63 -8.99
CA VAL A 70 1.58 16.33 -9.69
C VAL A 70 0.49 16.74 -8.70
N LEU A 71 0.04 15.81 -7.85
CA LEU A 71 -1.00 16.08 -6.85
C LEU A 71 -0.59 17.19 -5.90
N TYR A 72 0.67 17.23 -5.47
CA TYR A 72 1.16 18.33 -4.64
C TYR A 72 0.99 19.69 -5.32
N ARG A 73 1.33 19.80 -6.62
CA ARG A 73 1.12 21.05 -7.38
C ARG A 73 -0.36 21.43 -7.46
N LEU A 74 -1.25 20.46 -7.66
CA LEU A 74 -2.69 20.67 -7.71
C LEU A 74 -3.29 21.02 -6.33
N PHE A 75 -2.69 20.52 -5.25
CA PHE A 75 -3.12 20.79 -3.88
C PHE A 75 -2.65 22.15 -3.36
N GLN A 76 -1.60 22.74 -3.91
CA GLN A 76 -1.12 24.07 -3.53
C GLN A 76 -2.21 25.15 -3.57
N PRO A 77 -2.94 25.37 -4.69
CA PRO A 77 -4.01 26.36 -4.72
C PRO A 77 -5.13 26.04 -3.72
N LEU A 78 -5.53 24.76 -3.61
CA LEU A 78 -6.55 24.32 -2.66
C LEU A 78 -6.15 24.59 -1.20
N ALA A 79 -4.88 24.39 -0.88
CA ALA A 79 -4.33 24.63 0.45
C ALA A 79 -4.26 26.12 0.77
N LYS A 80 -3.86 26.96 -0.20
CA LYS A 80 -3.84 28.42 -0.06
C LYS A 80 -5.21 29.00 0.27
N ASN A 81 -6.28 28.45 -0.31
CA ASN A 81 -7.66 28.86 -0.01
C ASN A 81 -8.06 28.64 1.46
N LEU A 82 -7.41 27.71 2.16
CA LEU A 82 -7.73 27.33 3.53
C LEU A 82 -6.75 27.89 4.58
N GLY A 83 -5.70 28.59 4.14
CA GLY A 83 -4.71 29.25 5.01
C GLY A 83 -3.46 28.43 5.34
N ASP A 84 -2.57 29.05 6.13
CA ASP A 84 -1.20 28.61 6.34
C ASP A 84 -1.05 27.18 6.89
N PHE A 85 -1.98 26.75 7.74
CA PHE A 85 -1.98 25.38 8.27
C PHE A 85 -2.05 24.34 7.14
N TYR A 86 -2.95 24.54 6.17
CA TYR A 86 -3.10 23.63 5.03
C TYR A 86 -1.94 23.73 4.06
N VAL A 87 -1.34 24.91 3.87
CA VAL A 87 -0.15 25.07 3.02
C VAL A 87 1.03 24.27 3.58
N LYS A 88 1.28 24.38 4.89
CA LYS A 88 2.31 23.58 5.59
C LYS A 88 1.96 22.09 5.57
N GLY A 89 0.70 21.76 5.84
CA GLY A 89 0.19 20.39 5.80
C GLY A 89 0.37 19.73 4.44
N ALA A 90 0.07 20.42 3.34
CA ALA A 90 0.25 19.91 1.99
C ALA A 90 1.73 19.64 1.67
N ARG A 91 2.63 20.49 2.15
CA ARG A 91 4.08 20.28 2.00
C ARG A 91 4.58 19.09 2.80
N ILE A 92 4.18 18.95 4.06
CA ILE A 92 4.56 17.80 4.90
C ILE A 92 3.98 16.51 4.32
N SER A 93 2.70 16.54 3.91
CA SER A 93 2.03 15.40 3.29
C SER A 93 2.73 14.96 2.01
N TRP A 94 3.18 15.91 1.18
CA TRP A 94 3.95 15.60 -0.03
C TRP A 94 5.30 14.94 0.27
N ILE A 95 6.05 15.45 1.26
CA ILE A 95 7.32 14.86 1.69
C ILE A 95 7.08 13.43 2.21
N ALA A 96 6.10 13.25 3.09
CA ALA A 96 5.76 11.95 3.64
C ALA A 96 5.32 10.95 2.56
N ALA A 97 4.47 11.36 1.61
CA ALA A 97 4.04 10.50 0.51
C ALA A 97 5.20 10.14 -0.43
N THR A 98 6.15 11.06 -0.63
CA THR A 98 7.38 10.80 -1.40
C THR A 98 8.24 9.75 -0.72
N VAL A 99 8.50 9.89 0.59
CA VAL A 99 9.23 8.89 1.39
C VAL A 99 8.50 7.55 1.34
N GLY A 100 7.18 7.55 1.55
CA GLY A 100 6.35 6.35 1.46
C GLY A 100 6.48 5.61 0.15
N SER A 101 6.47 6.35 -0.98
CA SER A 101 6.60 5.73 -2.30
C SER A 101 7.98 5.11 -2.54
N ILE A 102 9.04 5.78 -2.07
CA ILE A 102 10.41 5.23 -2.12
C ILE A 102 10.49 3.95 -1.27
N CYS A 103 9.96 3.99 -0.04
CA CYS A 103 9.87 2.80 0.81
C CYS A 103 9.05 1.70 0.15
N GLY A 104 7.97 2.01 -0.56
CA GLY A 104 7.20 1.00 -1.29
C GLY A 104 8.01 0.34 -2.40
N ILE A 105 8.76 1.11 -3.19
CA ILE A 105 9.66 0.55 -4.21
C ILE A 105 10.68 -0.39 -3.57
N ILE A 106 11.27 -0.01 -2.44
CA ILE A 106 12.21 -0.85 -1.69
C ILE A 106 11.50 -2.12 -1.19
N THR A 107 10.32 -1.99 -0.58
CA THR A 107 9.53 -3.11 -0.02
C THR A 107 9.29 -4.20 -1.06
N VAL A 108 8.93 -3.81 -2.28
CA VAL A 108 8.63 -4.77 -3.34
C VAL A 108 9.86 -5.27 -4.07
N SER A 109 11.01 -4.59 -3.96
CA SER A 109 12.28 -5.03 -4.56
C SER A 109 13.11 -5.91 -3.63
N PHE A 110 12.88 -5.84 -2.32
CA PHE A 110 13.57 -6.62 -1.30
C PHE A 110 12.53 -7.47 -0.57
N ASN A 111 12.40 -8.73 -1.02
CA ASN A 111 11.38 -9.64 -0.52
C ASN A 111 11.56 -9.97 0.98
N TRP A 112 10.48 -10.38 1.64
CA TRP A 112 10.46 -10.63 3.09
C TRP A 112 11.37 -11.81 3.50
N LYS A 113 11.51 -12.82 2.64
CA LYS A 113 12.32 -14.01 2.91
C LYS A 113 13.81 -13.69 3.08
N GLU A 114 14.37 -12.89 2.17
CA GLU A 114 15.80 -12.57 2.17
C GLU A 114 16.13 -11.32 3.00
N PHE A 115 15.20 -10.36 3.09
CA PHE A 115 15.45 -9.07 3.73
C PHE A 115 14.38 -8.67 4.75
N PRO A 116 14.15 -9.47 5.81
CA PRO A 116 12.96 -9.33 6.63
C PRO A 116 12.80 -8.00 7.35
N VAL A 117 13.88 -7.54 8.00
CA VAL A 117 13.88 -6.28 8.73
C VAL A 117 13.67 -5.09 7.79
N LEU A 118 14.37 -5.10 6.65
CA LEU A 118 14.25 -4.04 5.64
C LEU A 118 12.84 -4.00 5.05
N HIS A 119 12.31 -5.17 4.68
CA HIS A 119 10.96 -5.32 4.16
C HIS A 119 9.93 -4.80 5.18
N GLY A 120 10.01 -5.24 6.43
CA GLY A 120 9.09 -4.83 7.48
C GLY A 120 9.09 -3.31 7.74
N ILE A 121 10.27 -2.70 7.88
CA ILE A 121 10.40 -1.25 8.12
C ILE A 121 9.86 -0.44 6.94
N THR A 122 10.17 -0.87 5.72
CA THR A 122 9.77 -0.13 4.52
C THR A 122 8.28 -0.31 4.20
N ALA A 123 7.71 -1.50 4.41
CA ALA A 123 6.28 -1.76 4.32
C ALA A 123 5.51 -0.92 5.34
N PHE A 124 5.96 -0.94 6.60
CA PHE A 124 5.38 -0.11 7.66
C PHE A 124 5.37 1.37 7.28
N THR A 125 6.51 1.87 6.78
CA THR A 125 6.64 3.28 6.38
C THR A 125 5.73 3.61 5.19
N LEU A 126 5.68 2.75 4.16
CA LEU A 126 4.78 2.91 3.01
C LEU A 126 3.33 3.06 3.46
N PHE A 127 2.80 2.08 4.20
CA PHE A 127 1.38 2.06 4.54
C PHE A 127 1.00 3.17 5.52
N THR A 128 1.86 3.45 6.51
CA THR A 128 1.62 4.55 7.47
C THR A 128 1.57 5.89 6.78
N THR A 129 2.59 6.20 5.96
CA THR A 129 2.64 7.48 5.25
C THR A 129 1.49 7.59 4.26
N TYR A 130 1.14 6.52 3.56
CA TYR A 130 -0.03 6.50 2.68
C TYR A 130 -1.33 6.86 3.43
N LEU A 131 -1.61 6.22 4.56
CA LEU A 131 -2.85 6.45 5.31
C LEU A 131 -2.93 7.86 5.88
N VAL A 132 -1.83 8.35 6.47
CA VAL A 132 -1.74 9.70 7.02
C VAL A 132 -1.92 10.76 5.91
N THR A 133 -1.22 10.60 4.80
CA THR A 133 -1.26 11.57 3.69
C THR A 133 -2.58 11.53 2.93
N SER A 134 -3.21 10.36 2.81
CA SER A 134 -4.55 10.22 2.25
C SER A 134 -5.63 10.80 3.16
N THR A 135 -5.45 10.73 4.49
CA THR A 135 -6.32 11.39 5.46
C THR A 135 -6.26 12.91 5.31
N PHE A 136 -5.04 13.46 5.23
CA PHE A 136 -4.86 14.88 4.98
C PHE A 136 -5.47 15.31 3.63
N SER A 137 -5.18 14.56 2.56
CA SER A 137 -5.68 14.85 1.22
C SER A 137 -7.20 14.79 1.14
N TYR A 138 -7.82 13.83 1.84
CA TYR A 138 -9.28 13.76 1.98
C TYR A 138 -9.85 15.01 2.63
N ASP A 139 -9.32 15.44 3.78
CA ASP A 139 -9.81 16.65 4.46
C ASP A 139 -9.61 17.91 3.61
N LEU A 140 -8.43 18.07 3.00
CA LEU A 140 -8.12 19.18 2.10
C LEU A 140 -9.13 19.28 0.95
N MET A 141 -9.41 18.16 0.28
CA MET A 141 -10.34 18.13 -0.84
C MET A 141 -11.79 18.35 -0.40
N ARG A 142 -12.20 17.72 0.71
CA ARG A 142 -13.55 17.90 1.28
C ARG A 142 -13.83 19.37 1.61
N LYS A 143 -12.87 20.07 2.22
CA LYS A 143 -13.00 21.50 2.55
C LYS A 143 -12.99 22.43 1.34
N ASN A 144 -12.59 21.93 0.18
CA ASN A 144 -12.70 22.62 -1.11
C ASN A 144 -13.91 22.13 -1.93
N ASN A 145 -14.90 21.48 -1.32
CA ASN A 145 -16.10 20.94 -1.98
C ASN A 145 -15.81 19.86 -3.05
N LEU A 146 -14.67 19.17 -2.92
CA LEU A 146 -14.26 18.04 -3.79
C LEU A 146 -14.37 16.70 -3.03
N ASP A 147 -15.42 16.57 -2.22
CA ASP A 147 -15.71 15.35 -1.46
C ASP A 147 -16.02 14.17 -2.39
N ASN A 148 -15.69 12.97 -1.94
CA ASN A 148 -15.90 11.74 -2.67
C ASN A 148 -16.14 10.59 -1.69
N ASN A 149 -17.33 9.98 -1.76
CA ASN A 149 -17.72 8.89 -0.87
C ASN A 149 -16.81 7.66 -1.00
N ILE A 150 -16.37 7.32 -2.21
CA ILE A 150 -15.43 6.21 -2.43
C ILE A 150 -14.11 6.50 -1.73
N ARG A 151 -13.60 7.75 -1.80
CA ARG A 151 -12.37 8.15 -1.12
C ARG A 151 -12.49 8.00 0.39
N LYS A 152 -13.63 8.44 0.95
CA LYS A 152 -13.95 8.31 2.37
C LYS A 152 -13.97 6.84 2.81
N TYR A 153 -14.74 5.99 2.13
CA TYR A 153 -14.85 4.59 2.50
C TYR A 153 -13.56 3.81 2.31
N ALA A 154 -12.81 4.08 1.23
CA ALA A 154 -11.49 3.50 1.02
C ALA A 154 -10.52 3.91 2.15
N LEU A 155 -10.55 5.16 2.60
CA LEU A 155 -9.71 5.62 3.71
C LEU A 155 -10.10 4.95 5.05
N VAL A 156 -11.40 4.86 5.34
CA VAL A 156 -11.89 4.18 6.56
C VAL A 156 -11.50 2.70 6.54
N ALA A 157 -11.69 2.02 5.41
CA ALA A 157 -11.27 0.64 5.24
C ALA A 157 -9.75 0.50 5.43
N GLY A 158 -8.94 1.37 4.83
CA GLY A 158 -7.49 1.35 4.97
C GLY A 158 -7.03 1.45 6.43
N TRP A 159 -7.56 2.41 7.20
CA TRP A 159 -7.26 2.53 8.62
C TRP A 159 -7.74 1.33 9.43
N PHE A 160 -8.95 0.86 9.18
CA PHE A 160 -9.51 -0.31 9.86
C PHE A 160 -8.61 -1.54 9.66
N PHE A 161 -8.32 -1.89 8.40
CA PHE A 161 -7.52 -3.07 8.09
C PHE A 161 -6.06 -2.91 8.54
N TYR A 162 -5.49 -1.71 8.52
CA TYR A 162 -4.16 -1.47 9.07
C TYR A 162 -4.08 -1.71 10.59
N ILE A 163 -5.06 -1.23 11.35
CA ILE A 163 -5.14 -1.47 12.79
C ILE A 163 -5.39 -2.96 13.07
N MET A 164 -6.33 -3.57 12.35
CA MET A 164 -6.64 -4.99 12.52
C MET A 164 -5.46 -5.89 12.15
N MET A 165 -4.69 -5.53 11.12
CA MET A 165 -3.44 -6.22 10.77
C MET A 165 -2.46 -6.21 11.95
N ALA A 166 -2.25 -5.06 12.59
CA ALA A 166 -1.38 -4.98 13.76
C ALA A 166 -1.90 -5.84 14.93
N VAL A 167 -3.20 -5.80 15.20
CA VAL A 167 -3.83 -6.63 16.25
C VAL A 167 -3.66 -8.11 15.97
N PHE A 168 -3.98 -8.56 14.76
CA PHE A 168 -3.89 -9.98 14.40
C PHE A 168 -2.45 -10.47 14.33
N SER A 169 -1.49 -9.65 13.90
CA SER A 169 -0.06 -10.00 13.98
C SER A 169 0.41 -10.17 15.43
N VAL A 170 -0.05 -9.33 16.36
CA VAL A 170 0.27 -9.49 17.79
C VAL A 170 -0.36 -10.78 18.34
N LEU A 171 -1.61 -11.07 17.99
CA LEU A 171 -2.29 -12.30 18.42
C LEU A 171 -1.62 -13.56 17.86
N ASP A 172 -1.19 -13.55 16.58
CA ASP A 172 -0.41 -14.65 16.01
C ASP A 172 0.92 -14.85 16.77
N ASN A 173 1.63 -13.77 17.10
CA ASN A 173 2.86 -13.86 17.87
C ASN A 173 2.62 -14.37 19.31
N LEU A 174 1.50 -14.02 19.94
CA LEU A 174 1.16 -14.49 21.28
C LEU A 174 0.85 -16.00 21.30
N ASP A 175 0.09 -16.49 20.31
CA ASP A 175 -0.16 -17.92 20.15
C ASP A 175 1.16 -18.70 19.96
N MET A 176 2.13 -18.11 19.24
CA MET A 176 3.44 -18.73 19.02
C MET A 176 4.41 -18.62 20.19
N LEU A 177 4.28 -17.60 21.04
CA LEU A 177 5.14 -17.39 22.20
C LEU A 177 5.03 -18.53 23.22
N GLU A 178 3.85 -19.16 23.29
CA GLU A 178 3.66 -20.39 24.08
C GLU A 178 4.58 -21.53 23.60
N GLU A 179 5.08 -21.48 22.36
CA GLU A 179 5.89 -22.51 21.74
C GLU A 179 7.36 -22.12 21.44
N LYS A 180 7.66 -20.84 21.20
CA LYS A 180 8.93 -20.41 20.57
C LYS A 180 9.76 -19.34 21.31
N ASP A 181 9.29 -18.83 22.45
CA ASP A 181 10.02 -17.91 23.37
C ASP A 181 10.65 -16.65 22.71
N ASP A 182 10.09 -16.18 21.58
CA ASP A 182 10.48 -14.91 20.92
C ASP A 182 9.28 -14.20 20.26
N PHE A 183 9.01 -12.96 20.68
CA PHE A 183 7.91 -12.13 20.16
C PHE A 183 8.13 -11.67 18.71
N PHE A 184 9.38 -11.57 18.26
CA PHE A 184 9.73 -11.15 16.90
C PHE A 184 9.96 -12.33 15.95
N HIS A 185 9.64 -13.56 16.36
CA HIS A 185 9.89 -14.76 15.61
C HIS A 185 9.44 -14.67 14.15
N ARG A 186 8.21 -14.18 13.88
CA ARG A 186 7.66 -14.02 12.52
C ARG A 186 8.40 -13.01 11.66
N MET A 187 9.04 -12.01 12.27
CA MET A 187 9.81 -11.03 11.53
C MET A 187 11.01 -11.73 10.89
N GLU A 188 11.74 -12.54 11.65
CA GLU A 188 12.93 -13.26 11.19
C GLU A 188 12.61 -14.59 10.48
N ASN A 189 11.42 -15.16 10.74
CA ASN A 189 10.95 -16.42 10.19
C ASN A 189 9.62 -16.20 9.47
N PRO A 190 9.66 -15.64 8.24
CA PRO A 190 8.45 -15.45 7.47
C PRO A 190 7.71 -16.77 7.24
N PRO A 191 6.37 -16.77 7.34
CA PRO A 191 5.56 -17.93 7.00
C PRO A 191 5.80 -18.36 5.55
N ASP A 192 5.86 -19.67 5.33
CA ASP A 192 5.97 -20.28 4.01
C ASP A 192 4.77 -21.23 3.75
N VAL A 193 4.81 -21.94 2.63
CA VAL A 193 3.74 -22.90 2.28
C VAL A 193 3.58 -24.06 3.26
N ASN A 194 4.64 -24.41 4.00
CA ASN A 194 4.62 -25.51 4.96
C ASN A 194 4.21 -25.04 6.36
N THR A 195 4.10 -23.74 6.56
CA THR A 195 3.74 -23.14 7.84
C THR A 195 2.27 -23.40 8.13
N GLU A 196 2.01 -24.05 9.27
CA GLU A 196 0.65 -24.17 9.81
C GLU A 196 0.10 -22.77 10.10
N ARG A 197 -1.06 -22.45 9.50
CA ARG A 197 -1.63 -21.11 9.56
C ARG A 197 -2.67 -21.03 10.66
N SER A 198 -2.37 -20.21 11.67
CA SER A 198 -3.36 -19.81 12.66
C SER A 198 -4.50 -19.01 12.00
N VAL A 199 -5.63 -18.91 12.70
CA VAL A 199 -6.72 -18.02 12.27
C VAL A 199 -6.22 -16.58 12.20
N TYR A 200 -5.36 -16.16 13.13
CA TYR A 200 -4.82 -14.81 13.16
C TYR A 200 -3.90 -14.51 11.97
N LEU A 201 -3.04 -15.45 11.57
CA LEU A 201 -2.20 -15.29 10.39
C LEU A 201 -3.02 -15.13 9.09
N ASN A 202 -4.12 -15.89 8.97
CA ASN A 202 -5.04 -15.75 7.84
C ASN A 202 -5.77 -14.39 7.86
N LEU A 203 -6.15 -13.90 9.05
CA LEU A 203 -6.76 -12.58 9.20
C LEU A 203 -5.77 -11.45 8.94
N THR A 204 -4.50 -11.59 9.30
CA THR A 204 -3.41 -10.67 8.94
C THR A 204 -3.27 -10.59 7.42
N ALA A 205 -3.23 -11.74 6.72
CA ALA A 205 -3.17 -11.79 5.27
C ALA A 205 -4.37 -11.07 4.62
N LEU A 206 -5.59 -11.35 5.10
CA LEU A 206 -6.80 -10.66 4.63
C LEU A 206 -6.70 -9.13 4.83
N CYS A 207 -6.21 -8.68 5.98
CA CYS A 207 -6.06 -7.27 6.27
C CYS A 207 -5.04 -6.61 5.34
N GLU A 208 -3.93 -7.28 5.02
CA GLU A 208 -2.94 -6.78 4.08
C GLU A 208 -3.55 -6.58 2.67
N TRP A 209 -4.24 -7.60 2.14
CA TRP A 209 -4.95 -7.50 0.87
C TRP A 209 -5.96 -6.36 0.86
N ALA A 210 -6.80 -6.27 1.89
CA ALA A 210 -7.83 -5.26 1.98
C ALA A 210 -7.25 -3.84 2.10
N MET A 211 -6.13 -3.68 2.81
CA MET A 211 -5.38 -2.43 2.89
C MET A 211 -4.81 -2.04 1.52
N VAL A 212 -4.16 -2.96 0.79
CA VAL A 212 -3.61 -2.69 -0.55
C VAL A 212 -4.72 -2.35 -1.56
N PHE A 213 -5.87 -3.02 -1.52
CA PHE A 213 -7.00 -2.65 -2.37
C PHE A 213 -7.59 -1.29 -1.99
N SER A 214 -7.67 -0.98 -0.70
CA SER A 214 -8.11 0.34 -0.24
C SER A 214 -7.19 1.45 -0.76
N PHE A 215 -5.88 1.17 -0.85
CA PHE A 215 -4.88 2.05 -1.45
C PHE A 215 -5.23 2.39 -2.90
N TYR A 216 -5.35 1.38 -3.75
CA TYR A 216 -5.65 1.58 -5.17
C TYR A 216 -7.02 2.21 -5.40
N LEU A 217 -8.02 1.83 -4.58
CA LEU A 217 -9.36 2.40 -4.67
C LEU A 217 -9.36 3.89 -4.31
N ASN A 218 -8.71 4.28 -3.22
CA ASN A 218 -8.56 5.69 -2.86
C ASN A 218 -7.81 6.47 -3.95
N PHE A 219 -6.71 5.90 -4.47
CA PHE A 219 -5.89 6.55 -5.48
C PHE A 219 -6.66 6.75 -6.80
N SER A 220 -7.54 5.81 -7.16
CA SER A 220 -8.41 5.94 -8.33
C SER A 220 -9.36 7.15 -8.26
N THR A 221 -9.70 7.61 -7.05
CA THR A 221 -10.62 8.76 -6.87
C THR A 221 -10.03 10.10 -7.29
N TYR A 222 -8.71 10.18 -7.51
CA TYR A 222 -8.06 11.38 -8.04
C TYR A 222 -8.19 11.49 -9.57
N ARG A 223 -8.69 10.46 -10.25
CA ARG A 223 -8.80 10.41 -11.71
C ARG A 223 -9.59 11.57 -12.32
N GLU A 224 -10.81 11.82 -11.83
CA GLU A 224 -11.63 12.93 -12.35
C GLU A 224 -11.10 14.29 -11.90
N PHE A 225 -10.47 14.37 -10.73
CA PHE A 225 -9.82 15.61 -10.27
C PHE A 225 -8.68 16.00 -11.21
N ILE A 226 -7.73 15.09 -11.46
CA ILE A 226 -6.58 15.32 -12.36
C ILE A 226 -7.04 15.67 -13.78
N LYS A 227 -8.11 15.02 -14.28
CA LYS A 227 -8.65 15.24 -15.62
C LYS A 227 -9.07 16.68 -15.88
N ASN A 228 -9.64 17.34 -14.87
CA ASN A 228 -10.26 18.65 -15.01
C ASN A 228 -9.27 19.80 -14.79
N GLU A 229 -8.06 19.49 -14.33
CA GLU A 229 -7.02 20.48 -14.05
C GLU A 229 -6.10 20.70 -15.25
N LYS A 230 -5.65 21.95 -15.45
CA LYS A 230 -4.59 22.28 -16.40
C LYS A 230 -3.25 21.98 -15.73
N ILE A 231 -2.57 20.95 -16.22
CA ILE A 231 -1.28 20.45 -15.72
C ILE A 231 -0.17 20.85 -16.67
#